data_AF-A0AAD4FA03-F1
#
_entry.id   AF-A0AAD4FA03-F1
#
_cell.length_a   1.000
_cell.length_b   1.000
_cell.length_c   1.000
_cell.angle_alpha   90.00
_cell.angle_beta   90.00
_cell.angle_gamma   90.00
#
_symmetry.space_group_name_H-M   'P 1'
#
loop_
_entity.id
_entity.type
_entity.pdbx_description
1 polymer ?
#
loop_
_entity_poly.entity_id
_entity_poly.type
_entity_poly.pdbx_seq_one_letter_code
_entity_poly.pdbx_strand_id
1 'polypeptide(L)'
;MIDRDDNMTEVYEAPTQATNMRLSFALTLLTATLGLATPVEENSGPQEVSVPMEARDLDTLAATPLEKRACSSNGCKCVKGLRQGQYCGACVWKGDYVISAKRVLNHIYECSPSGGCCDYGKASDCNTGSGRCGPY
;
A
#
# COMPACT_ATOMS: atom_id res chain seq x y z
N MET A 1 22.24 -58.49 14.74
CA MET A 1 23.37 -57.67 14.29
C MET A 1 22.93 -56.23 14.41
N ILE A 2 23.33 -55.57 15.50
CA ILE A 2 23.18 -54.14 15.73
C ILE A 2 24.55 -53.74 16.23
N ASP A 3 25.33 -53.16 15.33
CA ASP A 3 26.59 -52.50 15.63
C ASP A 3 26.41 -51.08 15.09
N ARG A 4 26.49 -50.10 15.99
CA ARG A 4 26.24 -48.68 15.70
C ARG A 4 27.11 -47.84 16.64
N ASP A 5 28.40 -48.12 16.56
CA ASP A 5 29.44 -47.14 16.85
C ASP A 5 29.58 -46.22 15.61
N ASP A 6 30.16 -45.03 15.65
CA ASP A 6 30.17 -43.91 16.59
C ASP A 6 30.98 -42.83 15.84
N ASN A 7 30.73 -41.56 16.12
CA ASN A 7 31.70 -40.47 16.04
C ASN A 7 32.25 -39.93 14.67
N MET A 8 32.50 -38.60 14.68
CA MET A 8 33.27 -37.75 13.74
C MET A 8 32.86 -37.73 12.24
N THR A 9 32.70 -36.57 11.61
CA THR A 9 33.67 -35.45 11.60
C THR A 9 33.00 -34.10 11.33
N GLU A 10 33.50 -33.02 11.95
CA GLU A 10 33.17 -31.62 11.62
C GLU A 10 33.93 -31.12 10.36
N VAL A 11 33.76 -29.82 10.04
CA VAL A 11 34.45 -29.07 8.95
C VAL A 11 33.89 -29.49 7.57
N TYR A 12 33.46 -28.65 6.62
CA TYR A 12 33.82 -27.29 6.12
C TYR A 12 32.54 -26.65 5.49
N GLU A 13 32.37 -25.33 5.24
CA GLU A 13 33.10 -24.09 5.58
C GLU A 13 32.17 -22.87 5.35
N ALA A 14 32.67 -21.65 5.59
CA ALA A 14 32.10 -20.35 5.15
C ALA A 14 33.23 -19.51 4.48
N PRO A 15 33.01 -18.35 3.82
CA PRO A 15 31.76 -17.60 3.60
C PRO A 15 31.50 -17.18 2.12
N THR A 16 30.26 -16.80 1.78
CA THR A 16 30.00 -16.06 0.53
C THR A 16 30.39 -14.58 0.67
N GLN A 17 31.27 -14.15 -0.23
CA GLN A 17 31.98 -12.88 -0.21
C GLN A 17 31.05 -11.66 -0.39
N ALA A 18 31.03 -10.75 0.59
CA ALA A 18 30.35 -9.47 0.47
C ALA A 18 31.11 -8.53 -0.48
N THR A 19 30.59 -8.34 -1.69
CA THR A 19 31.19 -7.43 -2.68
C THR A 19 30.86 -5.97 -2.42
N ASN A 20 31.84 -5.27 -1.83
CA ASN A 20 32.07 -3.83 -1.79
C ASN A 20 31.10 -2.92 -2.59
N MET A 21 30.08 -2.39 -1.93
CA MET A 21 29.34 -1.23 -2.45
C MET A 21 30.13 0.05 -2.16
N ARG A 22 30.81 0.60 -3.18
CA ARG A 22 31.53 1.89 -3.05
C ARG A 22 30.53 3.05 -2.96
N LEU A 23 30.27 3.50 -1.73
CA LEU A 23 29.25 4.48 -1.40
C LEU A 23 29.78 5.93 -1.55
N SER A 24 29.97 6.39 -2.79
CA SER A 24 30.40 7.76 -3.09
C SER A 24 29.23 8.75 -3.09
N PHE A 25 28.72 9.13 -1.92
CA PHE A 25 27.79 10.26 -1.78
C PHE A 25 28.55 11.59 -1.61
N ALA A 26 28.66 12.35 -2.69
CA ALA A 26 29.08 13.75 -2.63
C ALA A 26 27.95 14.61 -2.06
N LEU A 27 28.06 14.99 -0.78
CA LEU A 27 27.07 15.80 -0.09
C LEU A 27 27.24 17.30 -0.42
N THR A 28 26.54 17.78 -1.45
CA THR A 28 26.49 19.20 -1.78
C THR A 28 25.62 19.96 -0.78
N LEU A 29 26.19 20.90 -0.02
CA LEU A 29 25.43 21.75 0.89
C LEU A 29 24.44 22.64 0.11
N LEU A 30 23.15 22.58 0.44
CA LEU A 30 22.20 23.63 0.07
C LEU A 30 22.24 24.76 1.11
N THR A 31 22.25 26.00 0.63
CA THR A 31 22.25 27.21 1.43
C THR A 31 20.86 27.49 2.02
N ALA A 32 20.79 27.66 3.34
CA ALA A 32 19.56 28.08 4.01
C ALA A 32 19.40 29.61 3.90
N THR A 33 18.35 30.07 3.20
CA THR A 33 17.95 31.48 3.20
C THR A 33 17.08 31.78 4.43
N LEU A 34 17.49 32.74 5.25
CA LEU A 34 16.65 33.22 6.36
C LEU A 34 15.47 34.04 5.81
N GLY A 35 14.25 33.58 6.08
CA GLY A 35 13.03 34.36 5.87
C GLY A 35 12.82 35.34 7.02
N LEU A 36 12.57 36.61 6.70
CA LEU A 36 12.19 37.63 7.68
C LEU A 36 10.73 37.46 8.09
N ALA A 37 10.46 37.36 9.39
CA ALA A 37 9.10 37.38 9.92
C ALA A 37 8.51 38.81 9.79
N THR A 38 7.31 38.91 9.27
CA THR A 38 6.46 40.12 9.34
C THR A 38 5.31 39.86 10.32
N PRO A 39 4.81 40.90 11.02
CA PRO A 39 3.85 40.72 12.09
C PRO A 39 2.45 40.34 11.59
N VAL A 40 1.70 39.71 12.50
CA VAL A 40 0.29 39.34 12.35
C VAL A 40 -0.57 40.53 11.93
N GLU A 41 -1.34 40.38 10.85
CA GLU A 41 -2.55 41.18 10.64
C GLU A 41 -3.75 40.38 11.15
N GLU A 42 -4.25 40.78 12.32
CA GLU A 42 -5.50 40.25 12.89
C GLU A 42 -6.67 40.99 12.24
N ASN A 43 -7.41 40.33 11.35
CA ASN A 43 -8.65 40.89 10.82
C ASN A 43 -9.74 39.84 10.55
N SER A 44 -10.62 39.70 11.55
CA SER A 44 -12.06 39.45 11.39
C SER A 44 -12.56 38.17 10.70
N GLY A 45 -12.61 37.10 11.50
CA GLY A 45 -13.83 36.28 11.63
C GLY A 45 -14.05 35.12 10.64
N PRO A 46 -14.72 34.02 11.09
CA PRO A 46 -15.24 33.01 10.17
C PRO A 46 -16.43 33.59 9.39
N GLN A 47 -16.26 33.76 8.09
CA GLN A 47 -17.40 33.87 7.17
C GLN A 47 -18.00 32.46 7.01
N GLU A 48 -19.02 32.13 7.82
CA GLU A 48 -19.83 30.93 7.58
C GLU A 48 -20.56 31.09 6.25
N VAL A 49 -19.99 30.54 5.18
CA VAL A 49 -20.74 30.28 3.95
C VAL A 49 -21.64 29.08 4.22
N SER A 50 -22.80 29.37 4.81
CA SER A 50 -23.94 28.46 4.84
C SER A 50 -24.38 28.21 3.41
N VAL A 51 -23.85 27.15 2.79
CA VAL A 51 -24.40 26.61 1.55
C VAL A 51 -25.70 25.94 1.94
N PRO A 52 -26.87 26.42 1.47
CA PRO A 52 -28.12 25.77 1.79
C PRO A 52 -28.08 24.33 1.26
N MET A 53 -28.65 23.40 2.01
CA MET A 53 -28.87 22.02 1.55
C MET A 53 -30.09 21.97 0.61
N GLU A 54 -30.12 22.89 -0.37
CA GLU A 54 -31.03 22.82 -1.50
C GLU A 54 -30.72 21.54 -2.27
N ALA A 55 -31.79 20.80 -2.60
CA ALA A 55 -31.68 19.43 -3.06
C ALA A 55 -30.73 19.35 -4.26
N ARG A 56 -29.71 18.48 -4.18
CA ARG A 56 -28.88 18.16 -5.34
C ARG A 56 -29.80 17.59 -6.40
N ASP A 57 -30.00 18.38 -7.45
CA ASP A 57 -30.93 18.09 -8.52
C ASP A 57 -30.62 16.72 -9.12
N LEU A 58 -31.48 15.75 -8.82
CA LEU A 58 -31.25 14.34 -9.11
C LEU A 58 -31.42 14.04 -10.61
N ASP A 59 -32.11 14.95 -11.32
CA ASP A 59 -32.44 14.87 -12.74
C ASP A 59 -31.24 15.30 -13.61
N THR A 60 -30.53 16.36 -13.20
CA THR A 60 -29.32 16.86 -13.88
C THR A 60 -28.13 15.89 -13.83
N LEU A 61 -28.11 14.97 -12.84
CA LEU A 61 -27.09 13.92 -12.73
C LEU A 61 -27.46 12.62 -13.47
N ALA A 62 -28.67 12.50 -14.02
CA ALA A 62 -29.19 11.24 -14.56
C ALA A 62 -28.57 10.78 -15.89
N ALA A 63 -27.78 11.63 -16.55
CA ALA A 63 -27.32 11.41 -17.93
C ALA A 63 -25.80 11.40 -18.14
N THR A 64 -24.96 11.61 -17.12
CA THR A 64 -23.51 11.37 -17.26
C THR A 64 -23.24 9.86 -17.14
N PRO A 65 -22.75 9.19 -18.20
CA PRO A 65 -22.44 7.77 -18.11
C PRO A 65 -21.29 7.59 -17.11
N LEU A 66 -21.54 6.84 -16.03
CA LEU A 66 -20.52 6.51 -15.04
C LEU A 66 -19.37 5.79 -15.74
N GLU A 67 -18.19 6.40 -15.75
CA GLU A 67 -17.03 5.81 -16.39
C GLU A 67 -16.72 4.45 -15.75
N LYS A 68 -16.53 3.44 -16.60
CA LYS A 68 -16.32 2.06 -16.16
C LYS A 68 -15.00 1.99 -15.38
N ARG A 69 -15.11 1.84 -14.06
CA ARG A 69 -13.96 1.57 -13.17
C ARG A 69 -13.10 0.45 -13.77
N ALA A 70 -11.78 0.60 -13.72
CA ALA A 70 -10.81 -0.38 -14.19
C ALA A 70 -10.78 -1.71 -13.38
N CYS A 71 -11.85 -2.02 -12.66
CA CYS A 71 -12.03 -3.23 -11.88
C CYS A 71 -12.11 -4.46 -12.78
N SER A 72 -11.13 -5.35 -12.68
CA SER A 72 -11.24 -6.72 -13.16
C SER A 72 -11.83 -7.58 -12.04
N SER A 73 -13.11 -7.97 -12.20
CA SER A 73 -13.76 -8.95 -11.32
C SER A 73 -13.33 -10.38 -11.70
N ASN A 74 -12.04 -10.69 -11.57
CA ASN A 74 -11.42 -11.97 -11.96
C ASN A 74 -11.75 -13.17 -11.05
N GLY A 75 -12.69 -12.99 -10.10
CA GLY A 75 -13.03 -13.97 -9.08
C GLY A 75 -12.13 -13.97 -7.85
N CYS A 76 -11.28 -12.94 -7.67
CA CYS A 76 -10.48 -12.79 -6.45
C CYS A 76 -11.35 -12.75 -5.18
N LYS A 77 -10.71 -13.13 -4.07
CA LYS A 77 -11.30 -13.09 -2.74
C LYS A 77 -10.34 -12.41 -1.77
N CYS A 78 -10.90 -11.67 -0.83
CA CYS A 78 -10.20 -11.21 0.36
C CYS A 78 -10.62 -12.02 1.57
N VAL A 79 -9.76 -12.09 2.58
CA VAL A 79 -10.11 -12.65 3.89
C VAL A 79 -11.26 -11.84 4.52
N LYS A 80 -12.19 -12.55 5.18
CA LYS A 80 -13.38 -11.94 5.78
C LYS A 80 -13.02 -11.12 7.02
N GLY A 81 -13.81 -10.08 7.29
CA GLY A 81 -13.61 -9.21 8.46
C GLY A 81 -12.53 -8.14 8.29
N LEU A 82 -11.96 -8.00 7.09
CA LEU A 82 -11.25 -6.79 6.71
C LEU A 82 -12.23 -5.63 6.51
N ARG A 83 -11.73 -4.42 6.75
CA ARG A 83 -12.38 -3.18 6.34
C ARG A 83 -12.35 -3.06 4.82
N GLN A 84 -13.19 -2.20 4.27
CA GLN A 84 -13.07 -1.84 2.86
C GLN A 84 -11.78 -1.05 2.61
N GLY A 85 -11.09 -1.35 1.51
CA GLY A 85 -9.96 -0.56 1.05
C GLY A 85 -9.04 -1.29 0.06
N GLN A 86 -7.94 -0.62 -0.27
CA GLN A 86 -6.95 -1.11 -1.24
C GLN A 86 -5.78 -1.84 -0.55
N TYR A 87 -5.54 -3.08 -0.97
CA TYR A 87 -4.50 -3.97 -0.43
C TYR A 87 -3.66 -4.54 -1.58
N CYS A 88 -2.34 -4.43 -1.48
CA CYS A 88 -1.44 -5.11 -2.41
C CYS A 88 -1.52 -6.64 -2.25
N GLY A 89 -1.30 -7.39 -3.32
CA GLY A 89 -1.27 -8.87 -3.28
C GLY A 89 -0.12 -9.47 -2.46
N ALA A 90 0.80 -8.65 -1.94
CA ALA A 90 1.83 -9.04 -0.98
C ALA A 90 1.40 -8.87 0.49
N CYS A 91 0.28 -8.20 0.77
CA CYS A 91 -0.17 -7.91 2.13
C CYS A 91 -0.61 -9.16 2.91
N VAL A 92 -0.22 -9.22 4.17
CA VAL A 92 -0.50 -10.33 5.11
C VAL A 92 -1.23 -9.77 6.33
N TRP A 93 -2.30 -10.44 6.76
CA TRP A 93 -3.06 -10.11 7.95
C TRP A 93 -3.27 -11.39 8.78
N LYS A 94 -2.92 -11.35 10.07
CA LYS A 94 -3.01 -12.50 10.99
C LYS A 94 -2.28 -13.77 10.54
N GLY A 95 -1.24 -13.63 9.71
CA GLY A 95 -0.42 -14.73 9.18
C GLY A 95 -0.80 -15.17 7.76
N ASP A 96 -2.00 -14.85 7.28
CA ASP A 96 -2.49 -15.20 5.96
C ASP A 96 -2.43 -14.02 4.98
N TYR A 97 -2.30 -14.30 3.68
CA TYR A 97 -2.43 -13.26 2.66
C TYR A 97 -3.83 -12.66 2.65
N VAL A 98 -3.90 -11.31 2.61
CA VAL A 98 -5.16 -10.57 2.53
C VAL A 98 -6.03 -11.04 1.36
N ILE A 99 -5.39 -11.32 0.22
CA ILE A 99 -6.06 -11.82 -0.99
C ILE A 99 -6.01 -13.34 -1.01
N SER A 100 -7.07 -14.00 -0.56
CA SER A 100 -7.14 -15.46 -0.41
C SER A 100 -7.34 -16.23 -1.71
N ALA A 101 -7.76 -15.58 -2.80
CA ALA A 101 -7.90 -16.22 -4.12
C ALA A 101 -7.53 -15.29 -5.28
N LYS A 102 -7.00 -15.86 -6.38
CA LYS A 102 -6.56 -15.15 -7.61
C LYS A 102 -5.56 -14.00 -7.35
N ARG A 103 -4.71 -14.17 -6.33
CA ARG A 103 -3.69 -13.22 -5.88
C ARG A 103 -2.49 -13.15 -6.82
N VAL A 104 -2.04 -11.94 -7.11
CA VAL A 104 -0.76 -11.63 -7.78
C VAL A 104 -0.02 -10.60 -6.92
N LEU A 105 1.23 -10.89 -6.54
CA LEU A 105 1.98 -10.14 -5.51
C LEU A 105 2.08 -8.63 -5.75
N ASN A 106 2.29 -8.23 -7.00
CA ASN A 106 2.50 -6.84 -7.41
C ASN A 106 1.21 -6.16 -7.94
N HIS A 107 0.05 -6.79 -7.79
CA HIS A 107 -1.24 -6.17 -8.09
C HIS A 107 -1.84 -5.46 -6.88
N ILE A 108 -2.67 -4.44 -7.14
CA ILE A 108 -3.50 -3.77 -6.12
C ILE A 108 -4.96 -4.22 -6.24
N TYR A 109 -5.56 -4.54 -5.09
CA TYR A 109 -6.93 -5.06 -5.00
C TYR A 109 -7.78 -4.16 -4.11
N GLU A 110 -9.00 -3.83 -4.54
CA GLU A 110 -10.03 -3.25 -3.65
C GLU A 110 -10.82 -4.38 -3.00
N CYS A 111 -10.65 -4.56 -1.69
CA CYS A 111 -11.40 -5.53 -0.90
C CYS A 111 -12.72 -4.92 -0.41
N SER A 112 -13.83 -5.64 -0.61
CA SER A 112 -15.11 -5.33 0.03
C SER A 112 -15.25 -6.08 1.37
N PRO A 113 -16.07 -5.59 2.33
CA PRO A 113 -16.31 -6.28 3.60
C PRO A 113 -16.91 -7.69 3.45
N SER A 114 -17.54 -7.97 2.30
CA SER A 114 -18.09 -9.30 1.95
C SER A 114 -17.02 -10.35 1.61
N GLY A 115 -15.76 -9.94 1.42
CA GLY A 115 -14.66 -10.79 0.96
C GLY A 115 -14.58 -10.97 -0.56
N GLY A 116 -15.41 -10.28 -1.35
CA GLY A 116 -15.17 -10.08 -2.79
C GLY A 116 -14.20 -8.93 -3.05
N CYS A 117 -13.51 -8.93 -4.19
CA CYS A 117 -12.62 -7.83 -4.60
C CYS A 117 -12.64 -7.51 -6.09
N CYS A 118 -12.11 -6.33 -6.41
CA CYS A 118 -11.66 -5.93 -7.74
C CYS A 118 -10.14 -6.05 -7.81
N ASP A 119 -9.61 -6.64 -8.87
CA ASP A 119 -8.19 -6.54 -9.24
C ASP A 119 -8.02 -5.33 -10.18
N TYR A 120 -7.20 -4.35 -9.81
CA TYR A 120 -6.88 -3.18 -10.64
C TYR A 120 -5.57 -3.34 -11.42
N GLY A 121 -4.94 -4.53 -11.38
CA GLY A 121 -3.69 -4.81 -12.06
C GLY A 121 -2.46 -4.36 -11.28
N LYS A 122 -1.31 -4.39 -11.97
CA LYS A 122 0.01 -4.10 -11.41
C LYS A 122 0.11 -2.65 -10.93
N ALA A 123 0.55 -2.46 -9.68
CA ALA A 123 0.91 -1.16 -9.12
C ALA A 123 2.42 -1.10 -8.81
N SER A 124 3.03 0.08 -8.91
CA SER A 124 4.48 0.27 -8.73
C SER A 124 4.96 0.17 -7.27
N ASP A 125 4.06 0.39 -6.31
CA ASP A 125 4.31 0.25 -4.88
C ASP A 125 4.02 -1.15 -4.33
N CYS A 126 3.35 -2.02 -5.09
CA CYS A 126 3.08 -3.38 -4.62
C CYS A 126 4.30 -4.30 -4.77
N ASN A 127 4.55 -5.12 -3.75
CA ASN A 127 5.70 -6.03 -3.63
C ASN A 127 7.07 -5.32 -3.51
N THR A 128 7.12 -4.11 -2.94
CA THR A 128 8.36 -3.35 -2.67
C THR A 128 8.80 -3.37 -1.20
N GLY A 129 7.98 -3.93 -0.30
CA GLY A 129 8.13 -3.79 1.16
C GLY A 129 7.43 -2.56 1.74
N SER A 130 7.05 -1.58 0.92
CA SER A 130 6.31 -0.36 1.32
C SER A 130 4.91 -0.25 0.71
N GLY A 131 4.40 -1.33 0.10
CA GLY A 131 3.10 -1.35 -0.57
C GLY A 131 1.92 -1.15 0.37
N ARG A 132 0.88 -0.46 -0.12
CA ARG A 132 -0.32 -0.16 0.68
C ARG A 132 -1.08 -1.43 1.06
N CYS A 133 -1.32 -1.60 2.35
CA CYS A 133 -2.06 -2.74 2.93
C CYS A 133 -3.35 -2.29 3.64
N GLY A 134 -4.04 -1.31 3.06
CA GLY A 134 -5.32 -0.78 3.51
C GLY A 134 -5.33 -0.27 4.96
N PRO A 135 -6.52 0.10 5.48
CA PRO A 135 -6.75 0.18 6.90
C PRO A 135 -6.99 -1.23 7.45
N TYR A 136 -6.32 -1.58 8.55
CA TYR A 136 -6.69 -2.75 9.36
C TYR A 136 -7.91 -2.44 10.26
#